data_AF-A0A9X5EEI6-F1
#
_entry.id   AF-A0A9X5EEI6-F1
#
_cell.length_a   1.000
_cell.length_b   1.000
_cell.length_c   1.000
_cell.angle_alpha   90.00
_cell.angle_beta   90.00
_cell.angle_gamma   90.00
#
_symmetry.space_group_name_H-M   'P 1'
#
loop_
_entity.id
_entity.type
_entity.pdbx_description
1 polymer ?
#
loop_
_entity_poly.entity_id
_entity_poly.type
_entity_poly.pdbx_seq_one_letter_code
_entity_poly.pdbx_strand_id
1 'polypeptide(L)'
;MIAAVAMIFLLGAAVLLTIAIRARNMQYWLWGYLTRRKPPRVEGPVHVLFCFVDHFEPNWGRVDIDTQRRRVDRWCTDYRALASRHHDADGRMPQHTFFYPEEEYVEEHLDKIASLCADGYGEIEIHLHHDNDTPENFVATMDRFNRLLHDRHGALPRDPVTGQLRFAFIHGNWCLDNSRPDGRWCGIDNELILLRELGCYADFTLPSAPSDTQTRMSNAIYYATDDPQRCKSHDTGVPMRVGGKPVGDLLIIQGPLGLNWKDRRFGIVPRIENSDIRKGCPPSRHRVDQWVSTGIHVEGRPEWVFVKVHTHGTQERDMDTLLGKPIEDMHDYLETAYNDGRDYVLHYVTAREMYNIAKAAEAGMTGNPGLHRDFELARPGKIAEPARATG
;
A
#
# COMPACT_ATOMS: atom_id res chain seq x y z
N MET A 1 -14.46 40.34 -34.15
CA MET A 1 -13.06 39.91 -34.32
C MET A 1 -12.42 39.51 -32.99
N ILE A 2 -12.39 40.39 -31.98
CA ILE A 2 -11.80 40.11 -30.64
C ILE A 2 -12.44 38.88 -29.97
N ALA A 3 -13.78 38.75 -29.98
CA ALA A 3 -14.46 37.60 -29.40
C ALA A 3 -14.12 36.26 -30.09
N ALA A 4 -13.96 36.26 -31.42
CA ALA A 4 -13.60 35.06 -32.16
C ALA A 4 -12.14 34.64 -31.88
N VAL A 5 -11.23 35.62 -31.79
CA VAL A 5 -9.83 35.37 -31.41
C VAL A 5 -9.74 34.83 -29.98
N ALA A 6 -10.46 35.43 -29.02
CA ALA A 6 -10.53 34.96 -27.64
C ALA A 6 -11.09 33.53 -27.54
N MET A 7 -12.14 33.22 -28.32
CA MET A 7 -12.72 31.87 -28.37
C MET A 7 -11.71 30.84 -28.93
N ILE A 8 -10.94 31.18 -29.96
CA ILE A 8 -9.89 30.31 -30.51
C ILE A 8 -8.80 30.04 -29.46
N PHE A 9 -8.36 31.07 -28.72
CA PHE A 9 -7.39 30.89 -27.64
C PHE A 9 -7.92 30.01 -26.51
N LEU A 10 -9.19 30.19 -26.10
CA LEU A 10 -9.82 29.35 -25.07
C LEU A 10 -9.94 27.90 -25.52
N LEU A 11 -10.34 27.66 -26.78
CA LEU A 11 -10.39 26.31 -27.35
C LEU A 11 -9.00 25.67 -27.41
N GLY A 12 -7.99 26.42 -27.86
CA GLY A 12 -6.60 25.96 -27.87
C GLY A 12 -6.09 25.59 -26.47
N ALA A 13 -6.36 26.43 -25.46
CA ALA A 13 -6.00 26.16 -24.08
C ALA A 13 -6.72 24.91 -23.51
N ALA A 14 -8.01 24.74 -23.82
CA ALA A 14 -8.78 23.56 -23.40
C ALA A 14 -8.24 22.27 -24.03
N VAL A 15 -7.86 22.30 -25.31
CA VAL A 15 -7.22 21.16 -25.99
C VAL A 15 -5.88 20.82 -25.35
N LEU A 16 -5.01 21.81 -25.12
CA LEU A 16 -3.71 21.60 -24.46
C LEU A 16 -3.86 21.03 -23.04
N LEU A 17 -4.83 21.53 -22.26
CA LEU A 17 -5.13 21.01 -20.93
C LEU A 17 -5.61 19.55 -21.00
N THR A 18 -6.48 19.22 -21.95
CA THR A 18 -6.98 17.85 -22.15
C THR A 18 -5.85 16.90 -22.52
N ILE A 19 -4.94 17.32 -23.41
CA ILE A 19 -3.74 16.55 -23.77
C ILE A 19 -2.85 16.34 -22.54
N ALA A 20 -2.63 17.37 -21.72
CA ALA A 20 -1.81 17.26 -20.51
C ALA A 20 -2.40 16.28 -19.48
N ILE A 21 -3.73 16.35 -19.26
CA ILE A 21 -4.46 15.42 -18.38
C ILE A 21 -4.31 13.98 -18.90
N ARG A 22 -4.54 13.76 -20.21
CA ARG A 22 -4.46 12.42 -20.82
C ARG A 22 -3.05 11.85 -20.89
N ALA A 23 -2.04 12.69 -21.13
CA ALA A 23 -0.63 12.28 -21.17
C ALA A 23 -0.07 11.79 -19.82
N ARG A 24 -0.85 11.94 -18.74
CA ARG A 24 -0.52 11.51 -17.38
C ARG A 24 -1.63 10.67 -16.74
N ASN A 25 -2.58 10.20 -17.55
CA ASN A 25 -3.73 9.40 -17.12
C ASN A 25 -4.55 10.02 -15.98
N MET A 26 -4.56 11.36 -15.89
CA MET A 26 -5.29 12.08 -14.85
C MET A 26 -6.80 12.04 -15.07
N GLN A 27 -7.27 11.72 -16.28
CA GLN A 27 -8.70 11.58 -16.58
C GLN A 27 -9.40 10.52 -15.72
N TYR A 28 -8.67 9.51 -15.22
CA TYR A 28 -9.27 8.47 -14.39
C TYR A 28 -9.63 9.01 -13.00
N TRP A 29 -8.72 9.76 -12.36
CA TRP A 29 -8.82 10.06 -10.93
C TRP A 29 -9.02 11.55 -10.61
N LEU A 30 -8.65 12.48 -11.49
CA LEU A 30 -8.61 13.91 -11.18
C LEU A 30 -9.99 14.46 -10.78
N TRP A 31 -11.05 14.03 -11.48
CA TRP A 31 -12.41 14.44 -11.13
C TRP A 31 -12.81 13.95 -9.74
N GLY A 32 -12.52 12.67 -9.43
CA GLY A 32 -12.76 12.10 -8.11
C GLY A 32 -11.99 12.83 -7.01
N TYR A 33 -10.71 13.14 -7.25
CA TYR A 33 -9.88 13.93 -6.36
C TYR A 33 -10.45 15.34 -6.10
N LEU A 34 -10.86 16.06 -7.14
CA LEU A 34 -11.37 17.44 -7.02
C LEU A 34 -12.76 17.52 -6.39
N THR A 35 -13.59 16.47 -6.55
CA THR A 35 -14.95 16.41 -6.02
C THR A 35 -15.07 15.64 -4.71
N ARG A 36 -13.96 15.09 -4.20
CA ARG A 36 -13.91 14.39 -2.92
C ARG A 36 -14.36 15.31 -1.79
N ARG A 37 -15.18 14.76 -0.89
CA ARG A 37 -15.58 15.45 0.33
C ARG A 37 -14.35 15.69 1.19
N LYS A 38 -14.22 16.91 1.73
CA LYS A 38 -13.17 17.20 2.71
C LYS A 38 -13.39 16.31 3.94
N PRO A 39 -12.32 15.73 4.51
CA PRO A 39 -12.43 15.03 5.79
C PRO A 39 -13.11 15.93 6.82
N PRO A 40 -14.06 15.41 7.61
CA PRO A 40 -14.71 16.19 8.65
C PRO A 40 -13.70 16.55 9.74
N ARG A 41 -14.00 17.60 10.50
CA ARG A 41 -13.20 17.93 11.69
C ARG A 41 -13.52 16.92 12.79
N VAL A 42 -12.49 16.55 13.54
CA VAL A 42 -12.58 15.61 14.66
C VAL A 42 -12.48 16.34 15.98
N GLU A 43 -13.06 15.77 17.02
CA GLU A 43 -12.84 16.18 18.40
C GLU A 43 -11.77 15.26 19.00
N GLY A 44 -10.74 15.86 19.62
CA GLY A 44 -9.58 15.11 20.13
C GLY A 44 -8.49 14.87 19.08
N PRO A 45 -7.49 14.04 19.40
CA PRO A 45 -6.34 13.83 18.53
C PRO A 45 -6.70 13.05 17.26
N VAL A 46 -6.01 13.35 16.16
CA VAL A 46 -5.99 12.52 14.96
C VAL A 46 -4.92 11.44 15.12
N HIS A 47 -5.33 10.18 15.01
CA HIS A 47 -4.43 9.04 14.96
C HIS A 47 -3.93 8.83 13.53
N VAL A 48 -2.62 8.96 13.31
CA VAL A 48 -1.95 8.78 12.02
C VAL A 48 -1.40 7.36 11.93
N LEU A 49 -2.02 6.53 11.11
CA LEU A 49 -1.65 5.15 10.84
C LEU A 49 -0.73 5.10 9.62
N PHE A 50 0.59 5.13 9.86
CA PHE A 50 1.59 5.18 8.81
C PHE A 50 2.07 3.78 8.43
N CYS A 51 1.74 3.36 7.20
CA CYS A 51 2.13 2.08 6.60
C CYS A 51 3.09 2.31 5.44
N PHE A 52 4.23 1.61 5.47
CA PHE A 52 5.18 1.56 4.38
C PHE A 52 5.10 0.19 3.71
N VAL A 53 4.70 0.15 2.43
CA VAL A 53 4.67 -1.07 1.62
C VAL A 53 5.78 -1.05 0.56
N ASP A 54 6.32 -2.21 0.22
CA ASP A 54 7.46 -2.30 -0.68
C ASP A 54 7.29 -3.41 -1.70
N HIS A 55 7.40 -3.05 -2.98
CA HIS A 55 7.61 -3.98 -4.08
C HIS A 55 9.05 -4.51 -4.00
N PHE A 56 9.26 -5.47 -3.10
CA PHE A 56 10.59 -5.89 -2.70
C PHE A 56 11.12 -6.95 -3.68
N GLU A 57 11.82 -6.52 -4.72
CA GLU A 57 12.29 -7.36 -5.84
C GLU A 57 13.82 -7.49 -5.86
N PRO A 58 14.45 -8.36 -5.06
CA PRO A 58 15.92 -8.48 -5.04
C PRO A 58 16.53 -8.73 -6.42
N ASN A 59 15.81 -9.38 -7.33
CA ASN A 59 16.27 -9.68 -8.69
C ASN A 59 15.85 -8.63 -9.73
N TRP A 60 15.39 -7.45 -9.31
CA TRP A 60 15.08 -6.34 -10.22
C TRP A 60 16.25 -6.06 -11.18
N GLY A 61 15.95 -6.01 -12.48
CA GLY A 61 16.96 -5.84 -13.54
C GLY A 61 17.72 -7.14 -13.91
N ARG A 62 17.30 -8.31 -13.39
CA ARG A 62 17.91 -9.62 -13.63
C ARG A 62 19.40 -9.67 -13.32
N VAL A 63 19.76 -9.12 -12.16
CA VAL A 63 21.15 -9.00 -11.70
C VAL A 63 21.68 -10.32 -11.15
N ASP A 64 23.01 -10.44 -11.04
CA ASP A 64 23.66 -11.61 -10.46
C ASP A 64 23.31 -11.79 -8.98
N ILE A 65 23.42 -13.03 -8.49
CA ILE A 65 23.04 -13.40 -7.12
C ILE A 65 23.78 -12.59 -6.04
N ASP A 66 25.03 -12.19 -6.28
CA ASP A 66 25.79 -11.42 -5.29
C ASP A 66 25.28 -9.97 -5.20
N THR A 67 24.83 -9.40 -6.31
CA THR A 67 24.12 -8.12 -6.31
C THR A 67 22.80 -8.23 -5.53
N GLN A 68 22.02 -9.29 -5.74
CA GLN A 68 20.78 -9.51 -4.99
C GLN A 68 21.05 -9.64 -3.49
N ARG A 69 22.06 -10.43 -3.09
CA ARG A 69 22.50 -10.57 -1.69
C ARG A 69 22.84 -9.23 -1.07
N ARG A 70 23.64 -8.40 -1.75
CA ARG A 70 24.00 -7.06 -1.26
C ARG A 70 22.78 -6.17 -1.05
N ARG A 71 21.78 -6.24 -1.93
CA ARG A 71 20.53 -5.48 -1.77
C ARG A 71 19.82 -5.89 -0.47
N VAL A 72 19.64 -7.19 -0.25
CA VAL A 72 18.97 -7.74 0.94
C VAL A 72 19.76 -7.48 2.21
N ASP A 73 21.08 -7.75 2.21
CA ASP A 73 21.97 -7.55 3.36
C ASP A 73 21.96 -6.09 3.82
N ARG A 74 21.94 -5.15 2.86
CA ARG A 74 21.85 -3.73 3.13
C ARG A 74 20.52 -3.35 3.78
N TRP A 75 19.40 -3.89 3.30
CA TRP A 75 18.11 -3.70 3.98
C TRP A 75 18.14 -4.23 5.41
N CYS A 76 18.59 -5.47 5.62
CA CYS A 76 18.67 -6.05 6.96
C CYS A 76 19.59 -5.27 7.93
N THR A 77 20.64 -4.62 7.42
CA THR A 77 21.61 -3.88 8.24
C THR A 77 21.17 -2.43 8.45
N ASP A 78 20.98 -1.69 7.36
CA ASP A 78 20.78 -0.24 7.38
C ASP A 78 19.36 0.08 7.88
N TYR A 79 18.33 -0.68 7.46
CA TYR A 79 16.97 -0.43 7.92
C TYR A 79 16.85 -0.69 9.41
N ARG A 80 17.45 -1.78 9.91
CA ARG A 80 17.52 -2.09 11.34
C ARG A 80 18.13 -0.94 12.12
N ALA A 81 19.27 -0.43 11.67
CA ALA A 81 19.96 0.68 12.32
C ALA A 81 19.15 1.98 12.27
N LEU A 82 18.47 2.26 11.16
CA LEU A 82 17.64 3.45 10.97
C LEU A 82 16.38 3.37 11.85
N ALA A 83 15.56 2.35 11.66
CA ALA A 83 14.26 2.22 12.33
C ALA A 83 14.39 2.17 13.86
N SER A 84 15.46 1.59 14.40
CA SER A 84 15.69 1.55 15.86
C SER A 84 15.93 2.90 16.54
N ARG A 85 16.14 3.98 15.77
CA ARG A 85 16.25 5.33 16.33
C ARG A 85 14.90 6.02 16.50
N HIS A 86 13.84 5.42 15.99
CA HIS A 86 12.53 6.03 15.80
C HIS A 86 11.44 5.26 16.55
N HIS A 87 10.46 5.97 17.10
CA HIS A 87 9.37 5.38 17.87
C HIS A 87 8.07 6.17 17.73
N ASP A 88 6.97 5.44 17.53
CA ASP A 88 5.62 5.99 17.55
C ASP A 88 5.08 6.17 18.99
N ALA A 89 3.82 6.57 19.13
CA ALA A 89 3.18 6.77 20.45
C ALA A 89 3.14 5.53 21.33
N ASP A 90 3.14 4.34 20.71
CA ASP A 90 3.08 3.04 21.39
C ASP A 90 4.49 2.49 21.68
N GLY A 91 5.55 3.25 21.36
CA GLY A 91 6.93 2.81 21.47
C GLY A 91 7.32 1.78 20.40
N ARG A 92 6.63 1.74 19.25
CA ARG A 92 6.99 0.86 18.12
C ARG A 92 7.88 1.60 17.13
N MET A 93 8.89 0.89 16.64
CA MET A 93 9.74 1.35 15.55
C MET A 93 8.94 1.41 14.24
N PRO A 94 9.39 2.21 13.24
CA PRO A 94 8.91 2.12 11.87
C PRO A 94 8.77 0.67 11.39
N GLN A 95 7.62 0.36 10.81
CA GLN A 95 7.31 -0.96 10.26
C GLN A 95 7.41 -0.92 8.74
N HIS A 96 7.95 -1.98 8.16
CA HIS A 96 8.03 -2.16 6.70
C HIS A 96 7.29 -3.42 6.28
N THR A 97 6.41 -3.33 5.30
CA THR A 97 5.76 -4.52 4.73
C THR A 97 6.44 -4.89 3.43
N PHE A 98 7.15 -6.02 3.44
CA PHE A 98 7.87 -6.55 2.29
C PHE A 98 6.91 -7.41 1.46
N PHE A 99 6.40 -6.87 0.36
CA PHE A 99 5.64 -7.65 -0.61
C PHE A 99 6.66 -8.37 -1.52
N TYR A 100 6.87 -9.66 -1.26
CA TYR A 100 7.94 -10.42 -1.90
C TYR A 100 7.39 -11.18 -3.14
N PRO A 101 8.02 -11.05 -4.33
CA PRO A 101 7.54 -11.66 -5.57
C PRO A 101 7.71 -13.17 -5.54
N GLU A 102 6.63 -13.91 -5.84
CA GLU A 102 6.66 -15.37 -5.96
C GLU A 102 7.71 -15.84 -6.97
N GLU A 103 7.76 -15.19 -8.12
CA GLU A 103 8.58 -15.55 -9.26
C GLU A 103 10.09 -15.24 -9.08
N GLU A 104 10.45 -14.47 -8.04
CA GLU A 104 11.84 -14.23 -7.64
C GLU A 104 12.19 -14.90 -6.31
N TYR A 105 11.46 -15.95 -5.91
CA TYR A 105 11.74 -16.67 -4.68
C TYR A 105 13.17 -17.20 -4.64
N VAL A 106 13.92 -16.73 -3.65
CA VAL A 106 15.24 -17.23 -3.26
C VAL A 106 15.23 -17.42 -1.75
N GLU A 107 15.41 -18.68 -1.31
CA GLU A 107 15.32 -19.06 0.10
C GLU A 107 16.27 -18.22 0.98
N GLU A 108 17.53 -18.03 0.56
CA GLU A 108 18.52 -17.22 1.30
C GLU A 108 18.07 -15.77 1.53
N HIS A 109 17.41 -15.17 0.55
CA HIS A 109 16.96 -13.77 0.66
C HIS A 109 15.78 -13.68 1.60
N LEU A 110 14.83 -14.60 1.45
CA LEU A 110 13.61 -14.56 2.23
C LEU A 110 13.85 -14.93 3.70
N ASP A 111 14.77 -15.85 3.99
CA ASP A 111 15.20 -16.17 5.37
C ASP A 111 15.75 -14.92 6.09
N LYS A 112 16.53 -14.08 5.39
CA LYS A 112 17.08 -12.84 5.95
C LYS A 112 15.98 -11.82 6.25
N ILE A 113 15.01 -11.65 5.35
CA ILE A 113 13.85 -10.79 5.57
C ILE A 113 12.96 -11.33 6.69
N ALA A 114 12.71 -12.64 6.73
CA ALA A 114 11.94 -13.29 7.78
C ALA A 114 12.59 -13.07 9.16
N SER A 115 13.92 -13.16 9.26
CA SER A 115 14.65 -12.82 10.48
C SER A 115 14.48 -11.35 10.86
N LEU A 116 14.55 -10.41 9.91
CA LEU A 116 14.31 -8.99 10.17
C LEU A 116 12.88 -8.74 10.66
N CYS A 117 11.88 -9.41 10.09
CA CYS A 117 10.49 -9.33 10.52
C CYS A 117 10.29 -9.94 11.92
N ALA A 118 10.93 -11.08 12.22
CA ALA A 118 10.88 -11.71 13.54
C ALA A 118 11.47 -10.81 14.65
N ASP A 119 12.44 -9.96 14.31
CA ASP A 119 12.99 -8.94 15.21
C ASP A 119 12.06 -7.71 15.40
N GLY A 120 10.90 -7.68 14.72
CA GLY A 120 9.86 -6.65 14.90
C GLY A 120 9.95 -5.44 13.97
N TYR A 121 10.69 -5.54 12.86
CA TYR A 121 10.87 -4.45 11.90
C TYR A 121 9.85 -4.46 10.74
N GLY A 122 8.96 -5.45 10.68
CA GLY A 122 8.03 -5.57 9.58
C GLY A 122 7.36 -6.91 9.45
N GLU A 123 6.66 -7.10 8.33
CA GLU A 123 5.99 -8.35 7.95
C GLU A 123 6.19 -8.63 6.45
N ILE A 124 6.03 -9.90 6.05
CA ILE A 124 6.14 -10.37 4.66
C ILE A 124 4.73 -10.64 4.13
N GLU A 125 4.44 -10.13 2.94
CA GLU A 125 3.19 -10.30 2.21
C GLU A 125 3.47 -10.66 0.74
N ILE A 126 2.42 -10.88 -0.08
CA ILE A 126 2.59 -11.45 -1.41
C ILE A 126 2.57 -10.39 -2.51
N HIS A 127 3.60 -10.46 -3.34
CA HIS A 127 3.70 -9.76 -4.61
C HIS A 127 3.71 -10.77 -5.75
N LEU A 128 3.13 -10.40 -6.89
CA LEU A 128 3.20 -11.23 -8.09
C LEU A 128 3.21 -10.36 -9.35
N HIS A 129 4.17 -10.62 -10.25
CA HIS A 129 4.05 -10.22 -11.64
C HIS A 129 3.57 -11.41 -12.48
N HIS A 130 2.50 -11.19 -13.26
CA HIS A 130 2.00 -12.17 -14.22
C HIS A 130 1.51 -11.47 -15.49
N ASP A 131 1.48 -12.16 -16.62
CA ASP A 131 1.04 -11.66 -17.93
C ASP A 131 0.46 -12.83 -18.75
N ASN A 132 -0.70 -12.64 -19.36
CA ASN A 132 -1.47 -13.70 -20.05
C ASN A 132 -1.66 -14.96 -19.18
N ASP A 133 -1.92 -14.78 -17.88
CA ASP A 133 -2.12 -15.88 -16.96
C ASP A 133 -3.53 -16.50 -17.09
N THR A 134 -3.75 -17.66 -16.46
CA THR A 134 -5.08 -18.29 -16.36
C THR A 134 -5.49 -18.46 -14.91
N PRO A 135 -6.80 -18.50 -14.60
CA PRO A 135 -7.29 -18.74 -13.24
C PRO A 135 -6.67 -19.98 -12.58
N GLU A 136 -6.49 -21.06 -13.33
CA GLU A 136 -5.95 -22.33 -12.81
C GLU A 136 -4.47 -22.18 -12.41
N ASN A 137 -3.66 -21.53 -13.25
CA ASN A 137 -2.25 -21.33 -12.96
C ASN A 137 -2.06 -20.33 -11.80
N PHE A 138 -2.84 -19.25 -11.79
CA PHE A 138 -2.83 -18.28 -10.70
C PHE A 138 -3.16 -18.93 -9.35
N VAL A 139 -4.26 -19.70 -9.28
CA VAL A 139 -4.66 -20.43 -8.07
C VAL A 139 -3.56 -21.37 -7.62
N ALA A 140 -3.02 -22.19 -8.53
CA ALA A 140 -1.96 -23.13 -8.17
C ALA A 140 -0.69 -22.43 -7.66
N THR A 141 -0.34 -21.28 -8.24
CA THR A 141 0.85 -20.51 -7.90
C THR A 141 0.72 -19.83 -6.54
N MET A 142 -0.36 -19.09 -6.34
CA MET A 142 -0.64 -18.41 -5.08
C MET A 142 -0.81 -19.39 -3.91
N ASP A 143 -1.49 -20.52 -4.13
CA ASP A 143 -1.68 -21.55 -3.11
C ASP A 143 -0.35 -22.23 -2.70
N ARG A 144 0.56 -22.48 -3.65
CA ARG A 144 1.92 -22.95 -3.34
C ARG A 144 2.70 -21.90 -2.55
N PHE A 145 2.67 -20.65 -2.98
CA PHE A 145 3.47 -19.59 -2.37
C PHE A 145 2.97 -19.25 -0.96
N ASN A 146 1.65 -19.18 -0.74
CA ASN A 146 1.03 -19.05 0.57
C ASN A 146 1.59 -20.06 1.58
N ARG A 147 1.56 -21.36 1.22
CA ARG A 147 2.10 -22.42 2.08
C ARG A 147 3.59 -22.29 2.28
N LEU A 148 4.35 -21.98 1.23
CA LEU A 148 5.79 -21.82 1.31
C LEU A 148 6.18 -20.69 2.27
N LEU A 149 5.57 -19.52 2.15
CA LEU A 149 5.79 -18.38 3.05
C LEU A 149 5.48 -18.74 4.50
N HIS A 150 4.38 -19.45 4.74
CA HIS A 150 4.00 -19.84 6.10
C HIS A 150 4.91 -20.92 6.69
N ASP A 151 5.06 -22.04 5.99
CA ASP A 151 5.70 -23.24 6.54
C ASP A 151 7.23 -23.06 6.69
N ARG A 152 7.86 -22.41 5.69
CA ARG A 152 9.32 -22.20 5.67
C ARG A 152 9.72 -20.94 6.42
N HIS A 153 9.03 -19.82 6.17
CA HIS A 153 9.48 -18.50 6.62
C HIS A 153 8.72 -17.98 7.85
N GLY A 154 7.70 -18.70 8.33
CA GLY A 154 6.87 -18.25 9.46
C GLY A 154 6.08 -16.98 9.15
N ALA A 155 5.96 -16.61 7.87
CA ALA A 155 5.17 -15.49 7.40
C ALA A 155 3.68 -15.89 7.33
N LEU A 156 2.82 -14.91 7.05
CA LEU A 156 1.37 -15.06 6.87
C LEU A 156 0.60 -15.66 8.07
N PRO A 157 -0.36 -14.93 8.65
CA PRO A 157 -1.21 -15.48 9.69
C PRO A 157 -2.21 -16.52 9.13
N ARG A 158 -2.80 -17.27 10.06
CA ARG A 158 -4.02 -18.04 9.79
C ARG A 158 -5.22 -17.29 10.33
N ASP A 159 -6.33 -17.38 9.61
CA ASP A 159 -7.63 -17.02 10.12
C ASP A 159 -7.92 -17.87 11.38
N PRO A 160 -8.24 -17.24 12.53
CA PRO A 160 -8.42 -17.98 13.78
C PRO A 160 -9.69 -18.85 13.79
N VAL A 161 -10.62 -18.63 12.87
CA VAL A 161 -11.88 -19.37 12.77
C VAL A 161 -11.77 -20.48 11.73
N THR A 162 -11.29 -20.16 10.52
CA THR A 162 -11.27 -21.11 9.40
C THR A 162 -9.94 -21.88 9.27
N GLY A 163 -8.87 -21.37 9.88
CA GLY A 163 -7.52 -21.92 9.72
C GLY A 163 -6.88 -21.64 8.36
N GLN A 164 -7.57 -20.92 7.46
CA GLN A 164 -7.06 -20.54 6.15
C GLN A 164 -5.88 -19.58 6.30
N LEU A 165 -4.86 -19.71 5.45
CA LEU A 165 -3.79 -18.71 5.36
C LEU A 165 -4.34 -17.39 4.84
N ARG A 166 -3.92 -16.29 5.44
CA ARG A 166 -4.38 -14.94 5.09
C ARG A 166 -3.18 -14.09 4.70
N PHE A 167 -3.31 -13.32 3.62
CA PHE A 167 -2.24 -12.49 3.07
C PHE A 167 -2.79 -11.18 2.49
N ALA A 168 -1.96 -10.14 2.41
CA ALA A 168 -2.20 -8.97 1.57
C ALA A 168 -1.52 -9.15 0.21
N PHE A 169 -2.09 -8.50 -0.79
CA PHE A 169 -1.59 -8.58 -2.15
C PHE A 169 -1.16 -7.21 -2.71
N ILE A 170 -0.06 -7.22 -3.46
CA ILE A 170 0.27 -6.19 -4.42
C ILE A 170 0.43 -6.85 -5.78
N HIS A 171 -0.27 -6.31 -6.78
CA HIS A 171 -0.06 -6.69 -8.16
C HIS A 171 1.17 -5.96 -8.71
N GLY A 172 2.22 -6.69 -9.08
CA GLY A 172 3.52 -6.08 -9.40
C GLY A 172 3.55 -5.20 -10.64
N ASN A 173 2.74 -5.56 -11.64
CA ASN A 173 2.53 -4.70 -12.82
C ASN A 173 1.52 -3.56 -12.60
N TRP A 174 0.98 -3.42 -11.39
CA TRP A 174 -0.15 -2.54 -11.06
C TRP A 174 -1.42 -2.83 -11.86
N CYS A 175 -1.56 -4.03 -12.41
CA CYS A 175 -2.61 -4.43 -13.35
C CYS A 175 -3.69 -5.30 -12.72
N LEU A 176 -3.96 -5.13 -11.42
CA LEU A 176 -4.99 -5.87 -10.68
C LEU A 176 -6.26 -6.01 -11.51
N ASP A 177 -6.82 -7.21 -11.54
CA ASP A 177 -8.03 -7.56 -12.25
C ASP A 177 -8.00 -7.13 -13.73
N ASN A 178 -6.90 -7.49 -14.40
CA ASN A 178 -6.63 -7.23 -15.82
C ASN A 178 -6.84 -5.76 -16.25
N SER A 179 -6.52 -4.82 -15.36
CA SER A 179 -6.99 -3.43 -15.48
C SER A 179 -6.36 -2.59 -16.58
N ARG A 180 -5.37 -3.13 -17.29
CA ARG A 180 -4.72 -2.41 -18.38
C ARG A 180 -5.54 -2.53 -19.67
N PRO A 181 -5.80 -1.43 -20.41
CA PRO A 181 -6.66 -1.46 -21.58
C PRO A 181 -6.21 -2.38 -22.72
N ASP A 182 -4.93 -2.75 -22.79
CA ASP A 182 -4.40 -3.67 -23.79
C ASP A 182 -4.44 -5.15 -23.37
N GLY A 183 -5.01 -5.46 -22.20
CA GLY A 183 -5.15 -6.82 -21.66
C GLY A 183 -3.82 -7.46 -21.26
N ARG A 184 -2.75 -6.66 -21.16
CA ARG A 184 -1.42 -7.15 -20.77
C ARG A 184 -1.20 -7.03 -19.27
N TRP A 185 -0.21 -7.81 -18.82
CA TRP A 185 0.37 -7.77 -17.49
C TRP A 185 -0.55 -8.24 -16.36
N CYS A 186 -1.53 -9.07 -16.72
CA CYS A 186 -2.36 -9.87 -15.83
C CYS A 186 -2.95 -11.04 -16.64
N GLY A 187 -4.09 -10.83 -17.31
CA GLY A 187 -4.77 -11.84 -18.14
C GLY A 187 -6.01 -12.48 -17.49
N ILE A 188 -6.39 -12.07 -16.27
CA ILE A 188 -7.46 -12.67 -15.48
C ILE A 188 -8.49 -11.60 -15.09
N ASP A 189 -9.72 -11.73 -15.59
CA ASP A 189 -10.85 -10.81 -15.34
C ASP A 189 -11.67 -11.16 -14.07
N ASN A 190 -11.29 -12.21 -13.34
CA ASN A 190 -11.92 -12.59 -12.07
C ASN A 190 -10.90 -12.67 -10.93
N GLU A 191 -9.84 -11.86 -10.99
CA GLU A 191 -8.69 -11.96 -10.09
C GLU A 191 -9.09 -11.66 -8.63
N LEU A 192 -10.08 -10.78 -8.38
CA LEU A 192 -10.48 -10.42 -7.02
C LEU A 192 -11.20 -11.58 -6.32
N ILE A 193 -12.04 -12.32 -7.05
CA ILE A 193 -12.67 -13.55 -6.55
C ILE A 193 -11.61 -14.58 -6.19
N LEU A 194 -10.65 -14.82 -7.08
CA LEU A 194 -9.59 -15.80 -6.84
C LEU A 194 -8.74 -15.40 -5.62
N LEU A 195 -8.32 -14.14 -5.53
CA LEU A 195 -7.59 -13.61 -4.39
C LEU A 195 -8.35 -13.84 -3.08
N ARG A 196 -9.64 -13.52 -3.03
CA ARG A 196 -10.50 -13.78 -1.85
C ARG A 196 -10.51 -15.26 -1.48
N GLU A 197 -10.77 -16.13 -2.46
CA GLU A 197 -10.86 -17.58 -2.25
C GLU A 197 -9.53 -18.18 -1.77
N LEU A 198 -8.41 -17.58 -2.15
CA LEU A 198 -7.08 -17.97 -1.68
C LEU A 198 -6.73 -17.42 -0.29
N GLY A 199 -7.54 -16.50 0.26
CA GLY A 199 -7.36 -15.93 1.59
C GLY A 199 -6.82 -14.49 1.62
N CYS A 200 -6.74 -13.82 0.47
CA CYS A 200 -6.34 -12.42 0.42
C CYS A 200 -7.29 -11.55 1.24
N TYR A 201 -6.76 -10.82 2.22
CA TYR A 201 -7.57 -9.98 3.10
C TYR A 201 -7.72 -8.54 2.58
N ALA A 202 -6.73 -8.03 1.82
CA ALA A 202 -6.79 -6.72 1.19
C ALA A 202 -5.73 -6.56 0.07
N ASP A 203 -6.05 -5.71 -0.90
CA ASP A 203 -5.11 -5.20 -1.90
C ASP A 203 -4.45 -3.89 -1.45
N PHE A 204 -3.15 -3.77 -1.76
CA PHE A 204 -2.33 -2.60 -1.51
C PHE A 204 -1.68 -2.03 -2.79
N THR A 205 -2.16 -2.38 -3.97
CA THR A 205 -1.57 -1.95 -5.26
C THR A 205 -1.67 -0.44 -5.51
N LEU A 206 -2.71 0.23 -5.00
CA LEU A 206 -3.05 1.60 -5.39
C LEU A 206 -2.53 2.68 -4.42
N PRO A 207 -2.11 3.87 -4.89
CA PRO A 207 -2.33 4.39 -6.23
C PRO A 207 -1.27 3.94 -7.24
N SER A 208 -1.68 3.68 -8.47
CA SER A 208 -0.80 3.35 -9.59
C SER A 208 -0.57 4.55 -10.53
N ALA A 209 -1.20 5.70 -10.27
CA ALA A 209 -1.00 6.91 -11.05
C ALA A 209 0.51 7.23 -11.19
N PRO A 210 0.99 7.60 -12.40
CA PRO A 210 0.24 7.98 -13.59
C PRO A 210 -0.06 6.82 -14.57
N SER A 211 -0.05 5.56 -14.12
CA SER A 211 -0.48 4.42 -14.94
C SER A 211 -1.93 4.56 -15.41
N ASP A 212 -2.27 3.93 -16.53
CA ASP A 212 -3.64 3.80 -17.03
C ASP A 212 -4.47 2.77 -16.25
N THR A 213 -3.81 1.98 -15.39
CA THR A 213 -4.45 1.08 -14.43
C THR A 213 -5.06 1.80 -13.24
N GLN A 214 -4.75 3.09 -13.03
CA GLN A 214 -5.29 3.87 -11.90
C GLN A 214 -6.82 3.90 -11.93
N THR A 215 -7.42 3.63 -10.76
CA THR A 215 -8.86 3.64 -10.56
C THR A 215 -9.45 5.05 -10.49
N ARG A 216 -10.74 5.14 -10.79
CA ARG A 216 -11.55 6.35 -10.56
C ARG A 216 -11.76 6.65 -9.09
N MET A 217 -12.05 5.63 -8.29
CA MET A 217 -12.08 5.77 -6.83
C MET A 217 -10.66 5.97 -6.33
N SER A 218 -10.41 7.07 -5.60
CA SER A 218 -9.10 7.45 -5.08
C SER A 218 -9.22 7.90 -3.62
N ASN A 219 -8.15 7.76 -2.83
CA ASN A 219 -8.06 8.23 -1.44
C ASN A 219 -9.15 7.64 -0.52
N ALA A 220 -9.37 6.33 -0.64
CA ALA A 220 -10.43 5.62 0.08
C ALA A 220 -10.01 4.21 0.51
N ILE A 221 -10.73 3.69 1.51
CA ILE A 221 -10.78 2.28 1.88
C ILE A 221 -12.16 1.77 1.48
N TYR A 222 -12.22 0.80 0.59
CA TYR A 222 -13.50 0.37 0.02
C TYR A 222 -13.48 -1.08 -0.42
N TYR A 223 -14.66 -1.69 -0.44
CA TYR A 223 -14.86 -3.02 -0.97
C TYR A 223 -15.14 -2.96 -2.47
N ALA A 224 -14.40 -3.75 -3.24
CA ALA A 224 -14.65 -4.00 -4.65
C ALA A 224 -15.43 -5.31 -4.83
N THR A 225 -16.38 -5.32 -5.77
CA THR A 225 -17.07 -6.53 -6.22
C THR A 225 -16.59 -6.83 -7.63
N ASP A 226 -16.17 -8.05 -7.86
CA ASP A 226 -15.66 -8.54 -9.13
C ASP A 226 -16.79 -8.75 -10.15
N ASP A 227 -16.47 -8.57 -11.43
CA ASP A 227 -17.28 -8.98 -12.57
C ASP A 227 -16.44 -9.95 -13.41
N PRO A 228 -16.65 -11.28 -13.31
CA PRO A 228 -15.84 -12.28 -14.00
C PRO A 228 -15.81 -12.18 -15.54
N GLN A 229 -16.63 -11.30 -16.13
CA GLN A 229 -16.69 -11.06 -17.57
C GLN A 229 -16.03 -9.73 -17.98
N ARG A 230 -15.49 -8.97 -17.03
CA ARG A 230 -14.92 -7.64 -17.27
C ARG A 230 -13.76 -7.34 -16.33
N CYS A 231 -12.66 -6.88 -16.93
CA CYS A 231 -11.55 -6.31 -16.17
C CYS A 231 -11.92 -5.06 -15.34
N LYS A 232 -11.01 -4.72 -14.42
CA LYS A 232 -10.95 -3.50 -13.62
C LYS A 232 -12.20 -3.27 -12.75
N SER A 233 -12.76 -4.33 -12.21
CA SER A 233 -13.89 -4.32 -11.29
C SER A 233 -13.66 -3.43 -10.06
N HIS A 234 -12.40 -3.28 -9.65
CA HIS A 234 -11.98 -2.41 -8.56
C HIS A 234 -11.91 -0.91 -8.93
N ASP A 235 -12.27 -0.46 -10.14
CA ASP A 235 -12.34 0.97 -10.53
C ASP A 235 -13.24 1.79 -9.61
N THR A 236 -14.23 1.11 -9.02
CA THR A 236 -15.23 1.64 -8.11
C THR A 236 -15.53 0.64 -6.99
N GLY A 237 -16.24 1.06 -5.96
CA GLY A 237 -16.73 0.13 -4.95
C GLY A 237 -17.51 0.81 -3.83
N VAL A 238 -17.74 0.08 -2.76
CA VAL A 238 -18.52 0.53 -1.60
C VAL A 238 -17.56 1.01 -0.51
N PRO A 239 -17.56 2.31 -0.14
CA PRO A 239 -16.73 2.82 0.95
C PRO A 239 -16.97 2.03 2.25
N MET A 240 -15.89 1.59 2.88
CA MET A 240 -15.92 1.00 4.22
C MET A 240 -16.41 2.06 5.21
N ARG A 241 -17.29 1.65 6.12
CA ARG A 241 -17.94 2.56 7.10
C ARG A 241 -18.12 1.90 8.45
N VAL A 242 -18.14 2.70 9.50
CA VAL A 242 -18.51 2.26 10.85
C VAL A 242 -19.89 1.59 10.84
N GLY A 243 -20.01 0.43 11.48
CA GLY A 243 -21.22 -0.40 11.50
C GLY A 243 -21.55 -1.07 10.16
N GLY A 244 -20.64 -0.98 9.18
CA GLY A 244 -20.74 -1.65 7.90
C GLY A 244 -20.51 -3.16 8.01
N LYS A 245 -20.58 -3.83 6.85
CA LYS A 245 -20.23 -5.24 6.69
C LYS A 245 -19.39 -5.40 5.42
N PRO A 246 -18.50 -6.40 5.36
CA PRO A 246 -17.88 -6.81 4.11
C PRO A 246 -18.92 -7.06 3.02
N VAL A 247 -18.66 -6.52 1.84
CA VAL A 247 -19.44 -6.74 0.62
C VAL A 247 -18.47 -7.02 -0.53
N GLY A 248 -18.93 -7.68 -1.59
CA GLY A 248 -18.06 -7.99 -2.72
C GLY A 248 -16.97 -9.00 -2.38
N ASP A 249 -15.80 -8.80 -2.98
CA ASP A 249 -14.77 -9.81 -3.08
C ASP A 249 -13.48 -9.40 -2.37
N LEU A 250 -13.03 -8.15 -2.56
CA LEU A 250 -11.75 -7.70 -2.01
C LEU A 250 -11.82 -6.30 -1.42
N LEU A 251 -11.17 -6.13 -0.26
CA LEU A 251 -10.95 -4.80 0.32
C LEU A 251 -9.75 -4.13 -0.37
N ILE A 252 -9.94 -2.89 -0.82
CA ILE A 252 -8.89 -2.08 -1.42
C ILE A 252 -8.47 -1.01 -0.42
N ILE A 253 -7.18 -0.99 -0.06
CA ILE A 253 -6.60 0.04 0.82
C ILE A 253 -5.65 0.90 -0.01
N GLN A 254 -6.05 2.14 -0.27
CA GLN A 254 -5.28 3.05 -1.11
C GLN A 254 -4.36 3.98 -0.31
N GLY A 255 -3.24 4.34 -0.91
CA GLY A 255 -2.40 5.44 -0.46
C GLY A 255 -2.89 6.80 -0.96
N PRO A 256 -2.36 7.91 -0.41
CA PRO A 256 -2.64 9.25 -0.90
C PRO A 256 -2.31 9.46 -2.38
N LEU A 257 -3.25 10.04 -3.12
CA LEU A 257 -3.15 10.45 -4.52
C LEU A 257 -3.68 11.87 -4.67
N GLY A 258 -2.89 12.77 -5.27
CA GLY A 258 -3.31 14.14 -5.46
C GLY A 258 -2.36 14.98 -6.31
N LEU A 259 -2.54 16.29 -6.23
CA LEU A 259 -1.67 17.26 -6.90
C LEU A 259 -0.78 17.93 -5.86
N ASN A 260 0.54 17.73 -5.98
CA ASN A 260 1.52 18.42 -5.17
C ASN A 260 1.74 19.83 -5.74
N TRP A 261 1.14 20.83 -5.09
CA TRP A 261 1.25 22.22 -5.51
C TRP A 261 2.48 22.93 -4.98
N LYS A 262 3.25 22.36 -4.04
CA LYS A 262 4.53 22.97 -3.64
C LYS A 262 5.71 22.46 -4.46
N ASP A 263 5.57 21.33 -5.17
CA ASP A 263 6.49 20.88 -6.20
C ASP A 263 5.86 21.03 -7.60
N ARG A 264 6.29 22.05 -8.34
CA ARG A 264 5.74 22.38 -9.65
C ARG A 264 6.79 22.28 -10.74
N ARG A 265 6.44 21.58 -11.83
CA ARG A 265 7.20 21.63 -13.07
C ARG A 265 7.06 23.02 -13.69
N PHE A 266 8.20 23.62 -14.04
CA PHE A 266 8.29 24.99 -14.59
C PHE A 266 7.63 26.06 -13.70
N GLY A 267 7.45 25.78 -12.39
CA GLY A 267 6.81 26.71 -11.45
C GLY A 267 5.27 26.79 -11.52
N ILE A 268 4.63 26.11 -12.48
CA ILE A 268 3.19 26.26 -12.75
C ILE A 268 2.39 24.95 -12.73
N VAL A 269 2.96 23.84 -13.21
CA VAL A 269 2.22 22.56 -13.29
C VAL A 269 2.50 21.72 -12.05
N PRO A 270 1.51 21.43 -11.19
CA PRO A 270 1.74 20.60 -10.01
C PRO A 270 2.18 19.19 -10.42
N ARG A 271 3.06 18.57 -9.64
CA ARG A 271 3.36 17.15 -9.80
C ARG A 271 2.21 16.30 -9.29
N ILE A 272 2.13 15.07 -9.79
CA ILE A 272 1.26 14.05 -9.21
C ILE A 272 1.94 13.57 -7.93
N GLU A 273 1.23 13.67 -6.82
CA GLU A 273 1.54 12.95 -5.59
C GLU A 273 0.86 11.60 -5.65
N ASN A 274 1.62 10.51 -5.58
CA ASN A 274 1.11 9.13 -5.60
C ASN A 274 1.70 8.30 -4.45
N SER A 275 2.29 8.93 -3.44
CA SER A 275 2.88 8.27 -2.27
C SER A 275 4.04 7.32 -2.58
N ASP A 276 4.63 7.43 -3.77
CA ASP A 276 5.88 6.76 -4.16
C ASP A 276 7.07 7.47 -3.49
N ILE A 277 7.94 6.70 -2.85
CA ILE A 277 9.18 7.20 -2.25
C ILE A 277 10.36 6.58 -2.98
N ARG A 278 11.16 7.41 -3.62
CA ARG A 278 12.39 7.04 -4.34
C ARG A 278 13.24 8.28 -4.60
N LYS A 279 14.43 8.14 -5.20
CA LYS A 279 15.34 9.28 -5.46
C LYS A 279 14.69 10.39 -6.28
N GLY A 280 13.82 10.04 -7.23
CA GLY A 280 13.11 11.01 -8.07
C GLY A 280 11.97 11.77 -7.37
N CYS A 281 11.48 11.24 -6.25
CA CYS A 281 10.46 11.82 -5.40
C CYS A 281 10.76 11.45 -3.95
N PRO A 282 11.78 12.09 -3.33
CA PRO A 282 12.14 11.81 -1.95
C PRO A 282 11.00 12.24 -1.02
N PRO A 283 10.96 11.71 0.22
CA PRO A 283 10.02 12.23 1.20
C PRO A 283 10.41 13.68 1.54
N SER A 284 9.42 14.48 1.93
CA SER A 284 9.66 15.83 2.45
C SER A 284 8.54 16.20 3.41
N ARG A 285 8.79 17.19 4.27
CA ARG A 285 7.80 17.67 5.25
C ARG A 285 6.45 17.99 4.61
N HIS A 286 6.46 18.70 3.49
CA HIS A 286 5.21 19.01 2.80
C HIS A 286 4.50 17.77 2.24
N ARG A 287 5.22 16.78 1.72
CA ARG A 287 4.59 15.56 1.25
C ARG A 287 3.93 14.83 2.41
N VAL A 288 4.60 14.73 3.56
CA VAL A 288 4.01 14.21 4.79
C VAL A 288 2.74 14.98 5.18
N ASP A 289 2.79 16.32 5.18
CA ASP A 289 1.61 17.14 5.45
C ASP A 289 0.45 16.84 4.49
N GLN A 290 0.77 16.65 3.20
CA GLN A 290 -0.21 16.34 2.17
C GLN A 290 -0.79 14.93 2.36
N TRP A 291 0.04 13.95 2.74
CA TRP A 291 -0.41 12.58 3.01
C TRP A 291 -1.39 12.54 4.18
N VAL A 292 -1.03 13.15 5.32
CA VAL A 292 -1.90 13.20 6.50
C VAL A 292 -3.17 14.00 6.20
N SER A 293 -3.07 15.17 5.58
CA SER A 293 -4.23 16.01 5.24
C SER A 293 -5.14 15.43 4.16
N THR A 294 -4.67 14.42 3.40
CA THR A 294 -5.55 13.64 2.53
C THR A 294 -6.64 12.96 3.37
N GLY A 295 -6.36 12.59 4.63
CA GLY A 295 -7.39 12.15 5.58
C GLY A 295 -8.18 10.95 5.06
N ILE A 296 -7.49 9.93 4.54
CA ILE A 296 -8.12 8.66 4.19
C ILE A 296 -8.53 7.99 5.49
N HIS A 297 -9.80 7.60 5.60
CA HIS A 297 -10.36 7.03 6.82
C HIS A 297 -11.50 6.07 6.48
N VAL A 298 -11.90 5.24 7.44
CA VAL A 298 -13.17 4.51 7.39
C VAL A 298 -14.30 5.50 7.65
N GLU A 299 -15.32 5.55 6.80
CA GLU A 299 -16.40 6.53 6.90
C GLU A 299 -17.09 6.46 8.28
N GLY A 300 -17.16 7.59 8.98
CA GLY A 300 -17.64 7.65 10.37
C GLY A 300 -16.56 7.47 11.45
N ARG A 301 -15.30 7.23 11.06
CA ARG A 301 -14.11 7.21 11.92
C ARG A 301 -13.01 8.17 11.42
N PRO A 302 -13.30 9.47 11.21
CA PRO A 302 -12.37 10.43 10.61
C PRO A 302 -11.13 10.76 11.43
N GLU A 303 -11.13 10.45 12.72
CA GLU A 303 -10.00 10.61 13.62
C GLU A 303 -8.92 9.53 13.45
N TRP A 304 -9.19 8.44 12.72
CA TRP A 304 -8.20 7.43 12.35
C TRP A 304 -7.81 7.61 10.88
N VAL A 305 -6.67 8.26 10.65
CA VAL A 305 -6.17 8.62 9.32
C VAL A 305 -5.14 7.60 8.85
N PHE A 306 -5.41 7.00 7.69
CA PHE A 306 -4.61 5.96 7.07
C PHE A 306 -3.66 6.59 6.04
N VAL A 307 -2.36 6.45 6.26
CA VAL A 307 -1.31 6.90 5.34
C VAL A 307 -0.53 5.69 4.86
N LYS A 308 -0.77 5.27 3.63
CA LYS A 308 0.01 4.22 2.98
C LYS A 308 0.93 4.81 1.92
N VAL A 309 2.23 4.66 2.11
CA VAL A 309 3.28 5.00 1.14
C VAL A 309 3.89 3.75 0.55
N HIS A 310 4.48 3.85 -0.64
CA HIS A 310 5.09 2.70 -1.31
C HIS A 310 6.47 3.01 -1.90
N THR A 311 7.22 1.96 -2.21
CA THR A 311 8.50 2.05 -2.92
C THR A 311 8.79 0.77 -3.75
N HIS A 312 9.89 0.80 -4.49
CA HIS A 312 10.59 -0.37 -5.02
C HIS A 312 11.97 -0.44 -4.34
N GLY A 313 12.05 -1.16 -3.23
CA GLY A 313 13.11 -1.01 -2.24
C GLY A 313 14.50 -1.46 -2.68
N THR A 314 14.56 -2.29 -3.71
CA THR A 314 15.77 -3.00 -4.14
C THR A 314 16.47 -2.37 -5.34
N GLN A 315 15.95 -1.24 -5.86
CA GLN A 315 16.60 -0.50 -6.95
C GLN A 315 17.78 0.33 -6.40
N GLU A 316 19.02 0.04 -6.82
CA GLU A 316 20.24 0.61 -6.20
C GLU A 316 20.23 2.14 -6.18
N ARG A 317 19.69 2.75 -7.24
CA ARG A 317 19.60 4.21 -7.37
C ARG A 317 18.76 4.88 -6.27
N ASP A 318 17.86 4.11 -5.66
CA ASP A 318 16.86 4.59 -4.69
C ASP A 318 17.23 4.21 -3.25
N MET A 319 18.10 3.21 -3.05
CA MET A 319 18.48 2.71 -1.72
C MET A 319 19.05 3.79 -0.78
N ASP A 320 19.87 4.74 -1.28
CA ASP A 320 20.40 5.83 -0.44
C ASP A 320 19.31 6.79 0.04
N THR A 321 18.20 6.90 -0.73
CA THR A 321 17.03 7.66 -0.30
C THR A 321 16.26 6.87 0.76
N LEU A 322 16.10 5.56 0.56
CA LEU A 322 15.25 4.69 1.38
C LEU A 322 15.88 4.25 2.71
N LEU A 323 17.21 4.11 2.74
CA LEU A 323 17.96 3.62 3.90
C LEU A 323 18.86 4.69 4.51
N GLY A 324 18.72 5.94 4.07
CA GLY A 324 19.57 7.05 4.46
C GLY A 324 18.80 8.24 5.03
N LYS A 325 19.49 9.39 5.02
CA LYS A 325 19.03 10.64 5.63
C LYS A 325 17.61 11.08 5.22
N PRO A 326 17.14 10.90 3.97
CA PRO A 326 15.80 11.33 3.60
C PRO A 326 14.68 10.61 4.38
N ILE A 327 14.80 9.30 4.60
CA ILE A 327 13.81 8.53 5.39
C ILE A 327 13.96 8.83 6.89
N GLU A 328 15.17 9.00 7.39
CA GLU A 328 15.41 9.47 8.77
C GLU A 328 14.73 10.83 9.02
N ASP A 329 14.91 11.82 8.12
CA ASP A 329 14.25 13.12 8.19
C ASP A 329 12.71 13.02 8.11
N MET A 330 12.20 12.01 7.40
CA MET A 330 10.77 11.77 7.32
C MET A 330 10.22 11.25 8.65
N HIS A 331 10.88 10.28 9.27
CA HIS A 331 10.49 9.75 10.57
C HIS A 331 10.63 10.80 11.67
N ASP A 332 11.74 11.55 11.71
CA ASP A 332 11.91 12.69 12.61
C ASP A 332 10.75 13.69 12.49
N TYR A 333 10.31 13.98 11.27
CA TYR A 333 9.20 14.90 11.05
C TYR A 333 7.85 14.31 11.44
N LEU A 334 7.59 13.03 11.13
CA LEU A 334 6.39 12.34 11.58
C LEU A 334 6.27 12.36 13.11
N GLU A 335 7.37 12.07 13.81
CA GLU A 335 7.39 12.08 15.28
C GLU A 335 7.22 13.49 15.85
N THR A 336 7.93 14.48 15.30
CA THR A 336 7.87 15.84 15.86
C THR A 336 6.60 16.60 15.50
N ALA A 337 5.98 16.35 14.35
CA ALA A 337 4.81 17.08 13.88
C ALA A 337 3.49 16.32 14.07
N TYR A 338 3.52 14.98 14.16
CA TYR A 338 2.32 14.13 14.17
C TYR A 338 2.28 13.13 15.34
N ASN A 339 3.03 13.37 16.43
CA ASN A 339 3.07 12.49 17.59
C ASN A 339 3.12 13.23 18.95
N ASP A 340 2.37 14.33 19.10
CA ASP A 340 2.40 15.16 20.31
C ASP A 340 1.47 14.68 21.44
N GLY A 341 0.61 13.68 21.16
CA GLY A 341 -0.35 13.11 22.10
C GLY A 341 -1.56 14.01 22.40
N ARG A 342 -1.67 15.18 21.74
CA ARG A 342 -2.75 16.15 21.97
C ARG A 342 -3.56 16.39 20.70
N ASP A 343 -2.89 16.81 19.63
CA ASP A 343 -3.49 17.05 18.33
C ASP A 343 -3.30 15.83 17.41
N TYR A 344 -2.17 15.12 17.57
CA TYR A 344 -1.85 13.94 16.77
C TYR A 344 -1.19 12.82 17.58
N VAL A 345 -1.48 11.59 17.18
CA VAL A 345 -0.87 10.37 17.73
C VAL A 345 -0.39 9.51 16.56
N LEU A 346 0.89 9.21 16.50
CA LEU A 346 1.48 8.41 15.43
C LEU A 346 1.42 6.93 15.77
N HIS A 347 1.12 6.11 14.76
CA HIS A 347 1.17 4.66 14.81
C HIS A 347 1.87 4.12 13.55
N TYR A 348 3.04 3.50 13.71
CA TYR A 348 3.70 2.76 12.62
C TYR A 348 3.09 1.38 12.50
N VAL A 349 2.49 1.04 11.35
CA VAL A 349 1.72 -0.20 11.14
C VAL A 349 2.21 -0.97 9.92
N THR A 350 2.12 -2.30 9.95
CA THR A 350 2.25 -3.14 8.75
C THR A 350 0.96 -3.12 7.93
N ALA A 351 0.95 -3.71 6.73
CA ALA A 351 -0.27 -3.87 5.93
C ALA A 351 -1.36 -4.66 6.69
N ARG A 352 -1.00 -5.73 7.39
CA ARG A 352 -1.92 -6.52 8.23
C ARG A 352 -2.46 -5.72 9.40
N GLU A 353 -1.61 -4.99 10.12
CA GLU A 353 -2.04 -4.15 11.24
C GLU A 353 -2.95 -3.02 10.76
N MET A 354 -2.64 -2.41 9.61
CA MET A 354 -3.49 -1.41 8.95
C MET A 354 -4.87 -2.00 8.59
N TYR A 355 -4.90 -3.21 8.02
CA TYR A 355 -6.15 -3.93 7.77
C TYR A 355 -6.94 -4.15 9.05
N ASN A 356 -6.33 -4.71 10.09
CA ASN A 356 -6.99 -4.99 11.37
C ASN A 356 -7.59 -3.75 12.00
N ILE A 357 -6.89 -2.62 11.95
CA ILE A 357 -7.39 -1.35 12.47
C ILE A 357 -8.57 -0.82 11.63
N ALA A 358 -8.52 -0.97 10.30
CA ALA A 358 -9.67 -0.65 9.44
C ALA A 358 -10.89 -1.54 9.76
N LYS A 359 -10.67 -2.83 10.02
CA LYS A 359 -11.72 -3.77 10.45
C LYS A 359 -12.28 -3.43 11.83
N ALA A 360 -11.44 -3.02 12.77
CA ALA A 360 -11.87 -2.54 14.09
C ALA A 360 -12.71 -1.27 13.96
N ALA A 361 -12.32 -0.33 13.09
CA ALA A 361 -13.11 0.86 12.79
C ALA A 361 -14.48 0.50 12.20
N GLU A 362 -14.52 -0.40 11.22
CA GLU A 362 -15.77 -0.91 10.65
C GLU A 362 -16.67 -1.55 11.72
N ALA A 363 -16.08 -2.30 12.66
CA ALA A 363 -16.79 -2.88 13.81
C ALA A 363 -17.25 -1.85 14.86
N GLY A 364 -16.93 -0.56 14.68
CA GLY A 364 -17.34 0.52 15.57
C GLY A 364 -16.45 0.73 16.78
N MET A 365 -15.25 0.16 16.79
CA MET A 365 -14.26 0.47 17.82
C MET A 365 -13.87 1.96 17.79
N THR A 366 -13.45 2.47 18.95
CA THR A 366 -13.14 3.89 19.23
C THR A 366 -11.89 3.98 20.09
N GLY A 367 -11.33 5.18 20.26
CA GLY A 367 -10.17 5.43 21.11
C GLY A 367 -8.85 5.14 20.39
N ASN A 368 -7.87 4.59 21.12
CA ASN A 368 -6.52 4.34 20.58
C ASN A 368 -6.53 3.14 19.61
N PRO A 369 -6.29 3.34 18.29
CA PRO A 369 -6.25 2.27 17.32
C PRO A 369 -5.07 1.31 17.49
N GLY A 370 -4.01 1.70 18.21
CA GLY A 370 -2.88 0.85 18.53
C GLY A 370 -3.27 -0.43 19.30
N LEU A 371 -4.41 -0.42 19.98
CA LEU A 371 -4.98 -1.58 20.68
C LEU A 371 -5.62 -2.62 19.72
N HIS A 372 -5.78 -2.28 18.44
CA HIS A 372 -6.50 -3.08 17.45
C HIS A 372 -5.60 -3.62 16.34
N ARG A 373 -4.28 -3.61 16.54
CA ARG A 373 -3.30 -4.12 15.56
C ARG A 373 -3.46 -5.61 15.22
N ASP A 374 -4.03 -6.37 16.15
CA ASP A 374 -4.26 -7.82 16.04
C ASP A 374 -5.76 -8.16 16.15
N PHE A 375 -6.65 -7.29 15.61
CA PHE A 375 -8.11 -7.38 15.79
C PHE A 375 -8.77 -8.63 15.17
N GLU A 376 -8.62 -8.88 13.87
CA GLU A 376 -9.13 -10.09 13.20
C GLU A 376 -8.02 -11.11 12.95
N LEU A 377 -6.86 -10.64 12.49
CA LEU A 377 -5.71 -11.47 12.15
C LEU A 377 -4.62 -11.31 13.20
N ALA A 378 -4.21 -12.40 13.84
CA ALA A 378 -3.06 -12.41 14.74
C ALA A 378 -1.75 -12.11 13.98
N ARG A 379 -0.66 -11.90 14.73
CA ARG A 379 0.67 -11.78 14.14
C ARG A 379 1.07 -13.08 13.42
N PRO A 380 1.81 -13.00 12.31
CA PRO A 380 2.40 -14.17 11.69
C PRO A 380 3.43 -14.82 12.64
N GLY A 381 3.62 -16.13 12.48
CA GLY A 381 4.55 -16.91 13.28
C GLY A 381 4.10 -18.35 13.44
N LYS A 382 5.04 -19.26 13.71
CA LYS A 382 4.70 -20.64 14.03
C LYS A 382 4.03 -20.66 15.40
N ILE A 383 2.75 -21.04 15.45
CA ILE A 383 2.12 -21.42 16.72
C ILE A 383 3.00 -22.54 17.27
N ALA A 384 3.62 -22.32 18.44
CA ALA A 384 4.37 -23.37 19.10
C ALA A 384 3.41 -24.56 19.30
N GLU A 385 3.71 -25.71 18.70
CA GLU A 385 2.97 -26.93 19.03
C GLU A 385 3.04 -27.10 20.55
N PRO A 386 1.91 -27.31 21.25
CA PRO A 386 1.98 -27.65 22.66
C PRO A 386 2.87 -28.88 22.78
N ALA A 387 3.93 -28.76 23.60
CA ALA A 387 4.91 -29.81 23.80
C ALA A 387 4.16 -31.14 24.00
N ARG A 388 4.34 -32.08 23.07
CA ARG A 388 3.76 -33.42 23.22
C ARG A 388 4.22 -33.93 24.57
N ALA A 389 3.28 -34.11 25.50
CA ALA A 389 3.54 -34.77 26.76
C ALA A 389 4.12 -36.15 26.42
N THR A 390 5.42 -36.31 26.65
CA THR A 390 6.08 -37.60 26.61
C THR A 390 5.51 -38.40 27.78
N GLY A 391 4.50 -39.22 27.48
CA GLY A 391 3.99 -40.26 28.37
C GLY A 391 4.88 -41.49 28.36
#